data_AF-A0A7S2ACN6-F1
#
_entry.id   AF-A0A7S2ACN6-F1
#
_cell.length_a   1.000
_cell.length_b   1.000
_cell.length_c   1.000
_cell.angle_alpha   90.00
_cell.angle_beta   90.00
_cell.angle_gamma   90.00
#
_symmetry.space_group_name_H-M   'P 1'
#
loop_
_entity.id
_entity.type
_entity.pdbx_description
1 polymer ?
#
loop_
_entity_poly.entity_id
_entity_poly.type
_entity_poly.pdbx_seq_one_letter_code
_entity_poly.pdbx_strand_id
1 'polypeptide(L)'
;SDQLKQVQELLQKQVAMLGELPKSLMGDIQECKKSGVAGNAFIGELSKLIPKARTLQAGLTAEINKVKMQVAKAQQAAFASKKKAEQEEQKRKSEENDLKDFAENLPAVQELANLAEEAIQAISSMSEPLVEEQLDDSNDTLKSSLDEIEKSAADAQNKIIEARKQTQLKLQGASKYAPDVQKKARAEYGAVQQKLAEAQKKLNPFKTFKQSYRARVEAKKALSELTEKMDAAELEVEKASLMSSAAEHGQMSEDEVGSAEKLVSPATTAISNAIRNLELKLRTADGPVKEELSQMRERGLAAKKKIEAVTQVLRRQREGLALQQILTAAGERVQTAEDALEKCHEAEMPFLKGIEVLPAEESAKAIS
;
A
#
# COMPACT_ATOMS: atom_id res chain seq x y z
N SER A 1 27.71 -16.69 -61.40
CA SER A 1 26.75 -17.70 -61.92
C SER A 1 26.90 -17.86 -63.42
N ASP A 2 26.83 -16.77 -64.18
CA ASP A 2 26.76 -16.85 -65.64
C ASP A 2 28.06 -17.35 -66.30
N GLN A 3 29.22 -17.00 -65.74
CA GLN A 3 30.51 -17.55 -66.16
C GLN A 3 30.58 -19.09 -65.99
N LEU A 4 30.05 -19.65 -64.90
CA LEU A 4 30.05 -21.10 -64.68
C LEU A 4 29.09 -21.82 -65.64
N LYS A 5 27.94 -21.20 -65.97
CA LYS A 5 27.03 -21.72 -67.01
C LYS A 5 27.67 -21.69 -68.39
N GLN A 6 28.36 -20.60 -68.74
CA GLN A 6 29.10 -20.51 -70.00
C GLN A 6 30.19 -21.59 -70.09
N VAL A 7 30.94 -21.82 -69.01
CA VAL A 7 31.92 -22.92 -68.94
C VAL A 7 31.25 -24.29 -69.10
N GLN A 8 30.09 -24.52 -68.47
CA GLN A 8 29.32 -25.75 -68.62
C GLN A 8 28.90 -25.99 -70.08
N GLU A 9 28.37 -24.97 -70.76
CA GLU A 9 27.93 -25.06 -72.16
C GLU A 9 29.10 -25.32 -73.12
N LEU A 10 30.25 -24.68 -72.88
CA LEU A 10 31.46 -24.92 -73.66
C LEU A 10 31.98 -26.35 -73.48
N LEU A 11 32.04 -26.84 -72.24
CA LEU A 11 32.42 -28.23 -71.95
C LEU A 11 31.43 -29.23 -72.56
N GLN A 12 30.12 -28.94 -72.57
CA GLN A 12 29.11 -29.78 -73.22
C GLN A 12 29.34 -29.88 -74.74
N LYS A 13 29.65 -28.76 -75.39
CA LYS A 13 30.00 -28.74 -76.82
C LYS A 13 31.26 -29.55 -77.10
N GLN A 14 32.31 -29.41 -76.28
CA GLN A 14 33.56 -30.16 -76.44
C GLN A 14 33.39 -31.67 -76.20
N VAL A 15 32.60 -32.09 -75.21
CA VAL A 15 32.27 -33.51 -74.98
C VAL A 15 31.52 -34.09 -76.19
N ALA A 16 30.58 -33.36 -76.77
CA ALA A 16 29.84 -33.80 -77.95
C ALA A 16 30.76 -34.00 -79.16
N MET A 17 31.66 -33.04 -79.42
CA MET A 17 32.66 -33.16 -80.49
C MET A 17 33.61 -34.36 -80.26
N LEU A 18 34.10 -34.56 -79.04
CA LEU A 18 34.94 -35.71 -78.69
C LEU A 18 34.20 -37.05 -78.78
N GLY A 19 32.86 -37.07 -78.63
CA GLY A 19 32.05 -38.28 -78.77
C GLY A 19 31.92 -38.77 -80.22
N GLU A 20 31.99 -37.86 -81.20
CA GLU A 20 31.99 -38.19 -82.63
C GLU A 20 33.37 -38.65 -83.12
N LEU A 21 34.45 -38.22 -82.47
CA LEU A 21 35.83 -38.52 -82.87
C LEU A 21 36.13 -40.04 -82.94
N PRO A 22 35.75 -40.91 -81.98
CA PRO A 22 35.90 -42.35 -82.10
C PRO A 22 35.12 -42.96 -83.27
N LYS A 23 33.95 -42.41 -83.62
CA LYS A 23 33.15 -42.90 -84.77
C LYS A 23 33.84 -42.55 -86.08
N SER A 24 34.34 -41.31 -86.20
CA SER A 24 35.15 -40.87 -87.33
C SER A 24 36.40 -41.74 -87.50
N LEU A 25 37.19 -41.90 -86.42
CA LEU A 25 38.40 -42.75 -86.43
C LEU A 25 38.08 -44.20 -86.82
N MET A 26 36.91 -44.71 -86.42
CA MET A 26 36.47 -46.05 -86.80
C MET A 26 36.08 -46.14 -88.27
N GLY A 27 35.47 -45.09 -88.82
CA GLY A 27 35.25 -44.94 -90.27
C GLY A 27 36.58 -44.94 -91.04
N ASP A 28 37.54 -44.13 -90.61
CA ASP A 28 38.87 -44.03 -91.21
C ASP A 28 39.61 -45.37 -91.19
N ILE A 29 39.50 -46.14 -90.10
CA ILE A 29 40.05 -47.51 -90.01
C ILE A 29 39.40 -48.44 -91.04
N GLN A 30 38.09 -48.34 -91.27
CA GLN A 30 37.39 -49.17 -92.27
C GLN A 30 37.80 -48.79 -93.69
N GLU A 31 38.05 -47.50 -93.97
CA GLU A 31 38.58 -47.05 -95.26
C GLU A 31 40.04 -47.50 -95.48
N CYS A 32 40.87 -47.42 -94.45
CA CYS A 32 42.24 -47.95 -94.50
C CYS A 32 42.25 -49.46 -94.79
N LYS A 33 41.33 -50.23 -94.20
CA LYS A 33 41.17 -51.67 -94.48
C LYS A 33 40.81 -51.96 -95.94
N LYS A 34 40.01 -51.10 -96.58
CA LYS A 34 39.63 -51.24 -98.00
C LYS A 34 40.80 -50.96 -98.96
N SER A 35 41.84 -50.25 -98.50
CA SER A 35 42.97 -49.80 -99.33
C SER A 35 44.12 -50.83 -99.44
N GLY A 36 43.99 -52.02 -98.86
CA GLY A 36 44.96 -53.10 -98.97
C GLY A 36 46.26 -52.89 -98.17
N VAL A 37 47.37 -53.46 -98.65
CA VAL A 37 48.66 -53.54 -97.91
C VAL A 37 49.21 -52.16 -97.52
N ALA A 38 48.97 -51.12 -98.33
CA ALA A 38 49.41 -49.75 -98.04
C ALA A 38 48.67 -49.10 -96.85
N GLY A 39 47.43 -49.51 -96.56
CA GLY A 39 46.63 -48.98 -95.43
C GLY A 39 46.95 -49.59 -94.07
N ASN A 40 47.57 -50.78 -94.04
CA ASN A 40 47.81 -51.53 -92.80
C ASN A 40 48.74 -50.81 -91.82
N ALA A 41 49.69 -50.01 -92.30
CA ALA A 41 50.58 -49.23 -91.45
C ALA A 41 49.82 -48.19 -90.61
N PHE A 42 48.76 -47.58 -91.15
CA PHE A 42 47.97 -46.54 -90.49
C PHE A 42 46.92 -47.09 -89.52
N ILE A 43 46.43 -48.31 -89.74
CA ILE A 43 45.44 -48.96 -88.84
C ILE A 43 45.97 -49.06 -87.42
N GLY A 44 47.25 -49.40 -87.25
CA GLY A 44 47.88 -49.52 -85.92
C GLY A 44 47.97 -48.20 -85.16
N GLU A 45 48.19 -47.08 -85.87
CA GLU A 45 48.25 -45.74 -85.27
C GLU A 45 46.85 -45.19 -84.95
N LEU A 46 45.90 -45.31 -85.89
CA LEU A 46 44.51 -44.90 -85.68
C LEU A 46 43.86 -45.68 -84.53
N SER A 47 44.15 -46.98 -84.41
CA SER A 47 43.63 -47.81 -83.32
C SER A 47 44.16 -47.38 -81.95
N LYS A 48 45.35 -46.77 -81.86
CA LYS A 48 45.89 -46.20 -80.60
C LYS A 48 45.26 -44.86 -80.22
N LEU A 49 44.69 -44.13 -81.18
CA LEU A 49 44.01 -42.85 -80.92
C LEU A 49 42.63 -43.04 -80.29
N ILE A 50 41.93 -44.15 -80.58
CA ILE A 50 40.60 -44.42 -80.00
C ILE A 50 40.64 -44.49 -78.46
N PRO A 51 41.54 -45.26 -77.81
CA PRO A 51 41.66 -45.25 -76.35
C PRO A 51 41.98 -43.87 -75.79
N LYS A 52 42.88 -43.10 -76.44
CA LYS A 52 43.24 -41.74 -76.01
C LYS A 52 42.04 -40.78 -76.08
N ALA A 53 41.28 -40.84 -77.17
CA ALA A 53 40.04 -40.07 -77.34
C ALA A 53 39.01 -40.42 -76.26
N ARG A 54 38.85 -41.72 -75.93
CA ARG A 54 37.97 -42.17 -74.84
C ARG A 54 38.44 -41.67 -73.47
N THR A 55 39.74 -41.70 -73.18
CA THR A 55 40.29 -41.16 -71.92
C THR A 55 40.05 -39.66 -71.80
N LEU A 56 40.29 -38.89 -72.87
CA LEU A 56 40.00 -37.45 -72.91
C LEU A 56 38.50 -37.18 -72.73
N GLN A 57 37.63 -37.92 -73.42
CA GLN A 57 36.19 -37.83 -73.28
C GLN A 57 35.75 -38.10 -71.82
N ALA A 58 36.31 -39.13 -71.18
CA ALA A 58 36.01 -39.45 -69.78
C ALA A 58 36.48 -38.35 -68.83
N GLY A 59 37.69 -37.81 -69.02
CA GLY A 59 38.20 -36.69 -68.22
C GLY A 59 37.34 -35.43 -68.36
N LEU A 60 36.95 -35.09 -69.59
CA LEU A 60 36.08 -33.94 -69.85
C LEU A 60 34.66 -34.17 -69.29
N THR A 61 34.18 -35.40 -69.28
CA THR A 61 32.92 -35.79 -68.61
C THR A 61 33.03 -35.71 -67.08
N ALA A 62 34.19 -35.96 -66.48
CA ALA A 62 34.37 -35.74 -65.04
C ALA A 62 34.32 -34.24 -64.69
N GLU A 63 35.01 -33.40 -65.47
CA GLU A 63 34.97 -31.94 -65.29
C GLU A 63 33.58 -31.36 -65.55
N ILE A 64 32.83 -31.85 -66.54
CA ILE A 64 31.45 -31.39 -66.77
C ILE A 64 30.55 -31.65 -65.56
N ASN A 65 30.72 -32.79 -64.90
CA ASN A 65 29.92 -33.16 -63.73
C ASN A 65 30.29 -32.30 -62.52
N LYS A 66 31.58 -31.98 -62.36
CA LYS A 66 32.06 -31.05 -61.34
C LYS A 66 31.53 -29.64 -61.55
N VAL A 67 31.59 -29.13 -62.78
CA VAL A 67 31.04 -27.80 -63.13
C VAL A 67 29.53 -27.76 -62.94
N LYS A 68 28.78 -28.80 -63.35
CA LYS A 68 27.33 -28.92 -63.08
C LYS A 68 27.00 -28.84 -61.59
N MET A 69 27.76 -29.54 -60.74
CA MET A 69 27.59 -29.49 -59.29
C MET A 69 27.84 -28.08 -58.74
N GLN A 70 28.88 -27.39 -59.22
CA GLN A 70 29.17 -26.01 -58.83
C GLN A 70 28.07 -25.04 -59.28
N VAL A 71 27.55 -25.19 -60.49
CA VAL A 71 26.41 -24.39 -61.00
C VAL A 71 25.18 -24.61 -60.12
N ALA A 72 24.83 -25.85 -59.79
CA ALA A 72 23.70 -26.16 -58.91
C ALA A 72 23.87 -25.54 -57.51
N LYS A 73 25.06 -25.66 -56.91
CA LYS A 73 25.37 -25.05 -55.60
C LYS A 73 25.27 -23.51 -55.64
N ALA A 74 25.78 -22.89 -56.70
CA ALA A 74 25.70 -21.44 -56.88
C ALA A 74 24.24 -20.96 -57.07
N GLN A 75 23.42 -21.71 -57.81
CA GLN A 75 21.99 -21.41 -57.98
C GLN A 75 21.23 -21.55 -56.66
N GLN A 76 21.49 -22.60 -55.89
CA GLN A 76 20.85 -22.81 -54.58
C GLN A 76 21.24 -21.72 -53.58
N ALA A 77 22.52 -21.32 -53.53
CA ALA A 77 22.99 -20.23 -52.69
C ALA A 77 22.36 -18.87 -53.08
N ALA A 78 22.25 -18.58 -54.38
CA ALA A 78 21.60 -17.37 -54.88
C ALA A 78 20.10 -17.34 -54.52
N PHE A 79 19.40 -18.46 -54.67
CA PHE A 79 17.99 -18.57 -54.27
C PHE A 79 17.80 -18.41 -52.76
N ALA A 80 18.64 -19.06 -51.95
CA ALA A 80 18.61 -18.92 -50.49
C ALA A 80 18.91 -17.48 -50.03
N SER A 81 19.89 -16.82 -50.66
CA SER A 81 20.22 -15.42 -50.40
C SER A 81 19.07 -14.49 -50.78
N LYS A 82 18.43 -14.70 -51.94
CA LYS A 82 17.28 -13.90 -52.38
C LYS A 82 16.09 -14.07 -51.43
N LYS A 83 15.76 -15.32 -51.08
CA LYS A 83 14.68 -15.63 -50.13
C LYS A 83 14.94 -15.03 -48.75
N LYS A 84 16.18 -15.06 -48.26
CA LYS A 84 16.57 -14.42 -47.00
C LYS A 84 16.43 -12.90 -47.07
N ALA A 85 16.87 -12.27 -48.17
CA ALA A 85 16.71 -10.83 -48.38
C ALA A 85 15.24 -10.41 -48.44
N GLU A 86 14.38 -11.16 -49.15
CA GLU A 86 12.93 -10.91 -49.20
C GLU A 86 12.27 -11.05 -47.81
N GLN A 87 12.67 -12.06 -47.02
CA GLN A 87 12.19 -12.23 -45.64
C GLN A 87 12.65 -11.10 -44.71
N GLU A 88 13.90 -10.64 -44.83
CA GLU A 88 14.41 -9.52 -44.06
C GLU A 88 13.74 -8.19 -44.44
N GLU A 89 13.49 -7.96 -45.73
CA GLU A 89 12.76 -6.78 -46.20
C GLU A 89 11.31 -6.80 -45.73
N GLN A 90 10.63 -7.95 -45.80
CA GLN A 90 9.27 -8.11 -45.29
C GLN A 90 9.22 -7.88 -43.77
N LYS A 91 10.20 -8.41 -43.03
CA LYS A 91 10.34 -8.20 -41.58
C LYS A 91 10.55 -6.71 -41.25
N ARG A 92 11.42 -6.01 -41.98
CA ARG A 92 11.62 -4.56 -41.80
C ARG A 92 10.34 -3.77 -42.07
N LYS A 93 9.61 -4.11 -43.14
CA LYS A 93 8.32 -3.46 -43.45
C LYS A 93 7.27 -3.72 -42.37
N SER A 94 7.18 -4.93 -41.83
CA SER A 94 6.28 -5.21 -40.71
C SER A 94 6.69 -4.44 -39.46
N GLU A 95 7.98 -4.39 -39.14
CA GLU A 95 8.50 -3.62 -37.98
C GLU A 95 8.21 -2.12 -38.11
N GLU A 96 8.38 -1.55 -39.28
CA GLU A 96 8.10 -0.13 -39.54
C GLU A 96 6.60 0.18 -39.41
N ASN A 97 5.73 -0.68 -39.97
CA ASN A 97 4.28 -0.54 -39.84
C ASN A 97 3.81 -0.68 -38.39
N ASP A 98 4.32 -1.69 -37.67
CA ASP A 98 4.01 -1.91 -36.26
C ASP A 98 4.49 -0.73 -35.40
N LEU A 99 5.68 -0.19 -35.70
CA LEU A 99 6.22 0.97 -34.99
C LEU A 99 5.38 2.22 -35.23
N LYS A 100 4.90 2.42 -36.45
CA LYS A 100 4.01 3.53 -36.79
C LYS A 100 2.67 3.40 -36.08
N ASP A 101 2.03 2.23 -36.14
CA ASP A 101 0.76 1.97 -35.42
C ASP A 101 0.95 2.19 -33.91
N PHE A 102 2.05 1.70 -33.34
CA PHE A 102 2.37 1.95 -31.94
C PHE A 102 2.51 3.45 -31.63
N ALA A 103 3.27 4.19 -32.43
CA ALA A 103 3.52 5.61 -32.23
C ALA A 103 2.26 6.48 -32.37
N GLU A 104 1.33 6.09 -33.24
CA GLU A 104 0.05 6.79 -33.43
C GLU A 104 -0.94 6.51 -32.28
N ASN A 105 -0.93 5.30 -31.71
CA ASN A 105 -1.89 4.90 -30.68
C ASN A 105 -1.47 5.25 -29.26
N LEU A 106 -0.16 5.28 -28.97
CA LEU A 106 0.34 5.53 -27.61
C LEU A 106 -0.14 6.88 -27.03
N PRO A 107 -0.08 8.02 -27.76
CA PRO A 107 -0.51 9.31 -27.23
C PRO A 107 -1.98 9.33 -26.80
N ALA A 108 -2.87 8.68 -27.55
CA ALA A 108 -4.29 8.62 -27.21
C ALA A 108 -4.55 7.90 -25.89
N VAL A 109 -3.81 6.82 -25.62
CA VAL A 109 -3.91 6.07 -24.36
C VAL A 109 -3.29 6.84 -23.19
N GLN A 110 -2.16 7.53 -23.43
CA GLN A 110 -1.54 8.41 -22.44
C GLN A 110 -2.46 9.57 -22.06
N GLU A 111 -3.13 10.18 -23.04
CA GLU A 111 -4.06 11.28 -22.82
C GLU A 111 -5.26 10.85 -21.97
N LEU A 112 -5.85 9.68 -22.24
CA LEU A 112 -6.92 9.13 -21.39
C LEU A 112 -6.48 8.93 -19.94
N ALA A 113 -5.24 8.49 -19.72
CA ALA A 113 -4.69 8.35 -18.38
C ALA A 113 -4.44 9.70 -17.71
N ASN A 114 -3.97 10.71 -18.45
CA ASN A 114 -3.78 12.08 -17.95
C ASN A 114 -5.12 12.70 -17.55
N LEU A 115 -6.15 12.60 -18.40
CA LEU A 115 -7.50 13.11 -18.11
C LEU A 115 -8.13 12.46 -16.87
N ALA A 116 -7.80 11.19 -16.59
CA ALA A 116 -8.21 10.50 -15.38
C ALA A 116 -7.49 11.06 -14.13
N GLU A 117 -6.19 11.35 -14.23
CA GLU A 117 -5.42 11.96 -13.15
C GLU A 117 -5.82 13.40 -12.85
N GLU A 118 -5.99 14.23 -13.88
CA GLU A 118 -6.45 15.61 -13.74
C GLU A 118 -7.81 15.68 -13.05
N ALA A 119 -8.73 14.75 -13.38
CA ALA A 119 -10.00 14.64 -12.69
C ALA A 119 -9.83 14.35 -11.18
N ILE A 120 -8.86 13.51 -10.80
CA ILE A 120 -8.55 13.23 -9.40
C ILE A 120 -7.92 14.44 -8.71
N GLN A 121 -7.01 15.15 -9.37
CA GLN A 121 -6.39 16.36 -8.83
C GLN A 121 -7.42 17.47 -8.59
N ALA A 122 -8.39 17.63 -9.50
CA ALA A 122 -9.51 18.54 -9.33
C ALA A 122 -10.34 18.19 -8.09
N ILE A 123 -10.69 16.91 -7.91
CA ILE A 123 -11.43 16.45 -6.71
C ILE A 123 -10.63 16.72 -5.44
N SER A 124 -9.32 16.44 -5.46
CA SER A 124 -8.43 16.71 -4.32
C SER A 124 -8.49 18.18 -3.92
N SER A 125 -8.37 19.08 -4.90
CA SER A 125 -8.43 20.53 -4.68
C SER A 125 -9.80 20.99 -4.16
N MET A 126 -10.90 20.39 -4.64
CA MET A 126 -12.25 20.67 -4.13
C MET A 126 -12.45 20.20 -2.68
N SER A 127 -11.80 19.10 -2.30
CA SER A 127 -11.97 18.47 -0.99
C SER A 127 -11.11 19.10 0.12
N GLU A 128 -9.98 19.70 -0.24
CA GLU A 128 -9.00 20.29 0.68
C GLU A 128 -9.62 21.31 1.66
N PRO A 129 -10.38 22.34 1.22
CA PRO A 129 -10.98 23.30 2.14
C PRO A 129 -11.98 22.66 3.11
N LEU A 130 -12.66 21.57 2.71
CA LEU A 130 -13.58 20.85 3.58
C LEU A 130 -12.85 19.99 4.63
N VAL A 131 -11.59 19.63 4.39
CA VAL A 131 -10.80 18.89 5.38
C VAL A 131 -10.23 19.84 6.44
N GLU A 132 -9.83 21.04 6.03
CA GLU A 132 -9.22 22.05 6.91
C GLU A 132 -10.26 22.85 7.70
N GLU A 133 -11.32 23.32 7.05
CA GLU A 133 -12.28 24.25 7.63
C GLU A 133 -13.48 23.50 8.22
N GLN A 134 -13.74 23.73 9.50
CA GLN A 134 -14.94 23.20 10.16
C GLN A 134 -16.14 24.03 9.74
N LEU A 135 -16.82 23.59 8.68
CA LEU A 135 -18.07 24.19 8.25
C LEU A 135 -19.24 23.57 9.02
N ASP A 136 -20.14 24.42 9.51
CA ASP A 136 -21.38 23.99 10.14
C ASP A 136 -22.21 23.11 9.17
N ASP A 137 -22.62 21.93 9.65
CA ASP A 137 -23.40 20.92 8.91
C ASP A 137 -24.76 21.44 8.38
N SER A 138 -25.17 22.63 8.83
CA SER A 138 -26.43 23.26 8.43
C SER A 138 -26.30 24.08 7.13
N ASN A 139 -25.10 24.26 6.59
CA ASN A 139 -24.90 25.07 5.41
C ASN A 139 -25.25 24.29 4.12
N ASP A 140 -26.21 24.78 3.35
CA ASP A 140 -26.58 24.16 2.07
C ASP A 140 -25.44 24.18 1.05
N THR A 141 -24.48 25.11 1.17
CA THR A 141 -23.29 25.12 0.31
C THR A 141 -22.40 23.89 0.57
N LEU A 142 -22.24 23.48 1.83
CA LEU A 142 -21.45 22.31 2.20
C LEU A 142 -22.05 21.02 1.61
N LYS A 143 -23.38 20.87 1.68
CA LYS A 143 -24.07 19.72 1.07
C LYS A 143 -23.83 19.67 -0.45
N SER A 144 -23.94 20.81 -1.12
CA SER A 144 -23.65 20.91 -2.57
C SER A 144 -22.21 20.49 -2.88
N SER A 145 -21.22 21.00 -2.13
CA SER A 145 -19.81 20.65 -2.35
C SER A 145 -19.54 19.16 -2.11
N LEU A 146 -20.14 18.54 -1.09
CA LEU A 146 -20.00 17.10 -0.85
C LEU A 146 -20.61 16.26 -1.98
N ASP A 147 -21.78 16.66 -2.50
CA ASP A 147 -22.43 15.99 -3.62
C ASP A 147 -21.63 16.16 -4.93
N GLU A 148 -21.05 17.34 -5.16
CA GLU A 148 -20.15 17.61 -6.29
C GLU A 148 -18.87 16.77 -6.24
N ILE A 149 -18.26 16.60 -5.06
CA ILE A 149 -17.09 15.72 -4.87
C ILE A 149 -17.46 14.26 -5.18
N GLU A 150 -18.58 13.77 -4.67
CA GLU A 150 -19.02 12.39 -4.90
C GLU A 150 -19.33 12.13 -6.38
N LYS A 151 -20.02 13.07 -7.04
CA LYS A 151 -20.28 13.02 -8.48
C LYS A 151 -18.97 13.05 -9.28
N SER A 152 -18.07 13.97 -8.96
CA SER A 152 -16.78 14.09 -9.63
C SER A 152 -15.93 12.83 -9.44
N ALA A 153 -15.98 12.19 -8.27
CA ALA A 153 -15.31 10.93 -8.00
C ALA A 153 -15.89 9.77 -8.85
N ALA A 154 -17.20 9.73 -9.06
CA ALA A 154 -17.82 8.78 -9.98
C ALA A 154 -17.38 9.03 -11.44
N ASP A 155 -17.30 10.29 -11.88
CA ASP A 155 -16.83 10.63 -13.22
C ASP A 155 -15.35 10.27 -13.42
N ALA A 156 -14.49 10.56 -12.44
CA ALA A 156 -13.09 10.13 -12.47
C ALA A 156 -12.94 8.60 -12.49
N GLN A 157 -13.79 7.88 -11.74
CA GLN A 157 -13.82 6.41 -11.77
C GLN A 157 -14.14 5.88 -13.18
N ASN A 158 -15.10 6.49 -13.86
CA ASN A 158 -15.48 6.12 -15.22
C ASN A 158 -14.33 6.39 -16.21
N LYS A 159 -13.63 7.53 -16.08
CA LYS A 159 -12.42 7.84 -16.88
C LYS A 159 -11.31 6.79 -16.69
N ILE A 160 -11.05 6.35 -15.45
CA ILE A 160 -10.08 5.27 -15.18
C ILE A 160 -10.51 3.97 -15.86
N ILE A 161 -11.79 3.60 -15.78
CA ILE A 161 -12.30 2.36 -16.37
C ILE A 161 -12.11 2.37 -17.88
N GLU A 162 -12.46 3.48 -18.55
CA GLU A 162 -12.29 3.60 -20.00
C GLU A 162 -10.81 3.60 -20.41
N ALA A 163 -9.95 4.35 -19.70
CA ALA A 163 -8.51 4.36 -19.95
C ALA A 163 -7.89 2.96 -19.81
N ARG A 164 -8.29 2.19 -18.77
CA ARG A 164 -7.84 0.80 -18.57
C ARG A 164 -8.30 -0.11 -19.70
N LYS A 165 -9.55 0.01 -20.12
CA LYS A 165 -10.11 -0.77 -21.23
C LYS A 165 -9.35 -0.51 -22.52
N GLN A 166 -9.10 0.76 -22.87
CA GLN A 166 -8.33 1.12 -24.06
C GLN A 166 -6.87 0.66 -23.98
N THR A 167 -6.22 0.84 -22.83
CA THR A 167 -4.84 0.35 -22.60
C THR A 167 -4.77 -1.16 -22.80
N GLN A 168 -5.72 -1.91 -22.23
CA GLN A 168 -5.76 -3.37 -22.36
C GLN A 168 -5.99 -3.83 -23.81
N LEU A 169 -6.87 -3.15 -24.54
CA LEU A 169 -7.12 -3.42 -25.96
C LEU A 169 -5.85 -3.22 -26.80
N LYS A 170 -5.13 -2.11 -26.59
CA LYS A 170 -3.88 -1.83 -27.31
C LYS A 170 -2.73 -2.77 -26.92
N LEU A 171 -2.64 -3.15 -25.64
CA LEU A 171 -1.68 -4.15 -25.17
C LEU A 171 -1.91 -5.53 -25.82
N GLN A 172 -3.17 -5.94 -25.99
CA GLN A 172 -3.52 -7.16 -26.73
C GLN A 172 -3.15 -7.05 -28.21
N GLY A 173 -3.41 -5.89 -28.86
CA GLY A 173 -2.98 -5.62 -30.23
C GLY A 173 -1.46 -5.75 -30.40
N ALA A 174 -0.70 -5.16 -29.49
CA ALA A 174 0.76 -5.20 -29.48
C ALA A 174 1.36 -6.60 -29.31
N SER A 175 0.56 -7.59 -28.88
CA SER A 175 1.01 -9.00 -28.85
C SER A 175 1.34 -9.56 -30.24
N LYS A 176 0.86 -8.92 -31.31
CA LYS A 176 1.10 -9.34 -32.70
C LYS A 176 2.25 -8.60 -33.39
N TYR A 177 2.79 -7.55 -32.76
CA TYR A 177 3.90 -6.79 -33.34
C TYR A 177 5.18 -7.62 -33.43
N ALA A 178 6.08 -7.19 -34.30
CA ALA A 178 7.45 -7.69 -34.36
C ALA A 178 8.15 -7.58 -32.99
N PRO A 179 9.09 -8.49 -32.66
CA PRO A 179 9.60 -8.66 -31.29
C PRO A 179 10.12 -7.38 -30.61
N ASP A 180 10.85 -6.55 -31.35
CA ASP A 180 11.44 -5.32 -30.81
C ASP A 180 10.39 -4.25 -30.55
N VAL A 181 9.41 -4.09 -31.45
CA VAL A 181 8.29 -3.16 -31.29
C VAL A 181 7.36 -3.65 -30.19
N GLN A 182 7.06 -4.95 -30.14
CA GLN A 182 6.29 -5.59 -29.09
C GLN A 182 6.88 -5.32 -27.70
N LYS A 183 8.21 -5.48 -27.55
CA LYS A 183 8.90 -5.23 -26.28
C LYS A 183 8.72 -3.78 -25.83
N LYS A 184 8.89 -2.80 -26.73
CA LYS A 184 8.69 -1.38 -26.46
C LYS A 184 7.23 -1.08 -26.09
N ALA A 185 6.28 -1.57 -26.88
CA ALA A 185 4.86 -1.37 -26.65
C ALA A 185 4.40 -1.95 -25.30
N ARG A 186 4.87 -3.15 -24.93
CA ARG A 186 4.57 -3.75 -23.62
C ARG A 186 5.10 -2.91 -22.46
N ALA A 187 6.28 -2.33 -22.59
CA ALA A 187 6.86 -1.48 -21.55
C ALA A 187 6.04 -0.19 -21.36
N GLU A 188 5.75 0.52 -22.45
CA GLU A 188 5.02 1.80 -22.39
C GLU A 188 3.56 1.61 -21.94
N TYR A 189 2.83 0.64 -22.51
CA TYR A 189 1.47 0.35 -22.03
C TYR A 189 1.45 -0.19 -20.60
N GLY A 190 2.49 -0.92 -20.18
CA GLY A 190 2.66 -1.34 -18.78
C GLY A 190 2.82 -0.15 -17.83
N ALA A 191 3.61 0.86 -18.22
CA ALA A 191 3.75 2.10 -17.46
C ALA A 191 2.40 2.85 -17.33
N VAL A 192 1.61 2.91 -18.40
CA VAL A 192 0.25 3.51 -18.34
C VAL A 192 -0.67 2.71 -17.41
N GLN A 193 -0.61 1.37 -17.40
CA GLN A 193 -1.39 0.55 -16.46
C GLN A 193 -1.01 0.83 -15.01
N GLN A 194 0.29 0.96 -14.71
CA GLN A 194 0.76 1.31 -13.37
C GLN A 194 0.24 2.69 -12.95
N LYS A 195 0.34 3.68 -13.84
CA LYS A 195 -0.18 5.04 -13.63
C LYS A 195 -1.68 5.03 -13.28
N LEU A 196 -2.48 4.29 -14.04
CA LEU A 196 -3.92 4.10 -13.78
C LEU A 196 -4.22 3.31 -12.48
N ALA A 197 -3.30 2.47 -12.01
CA ALA A 197 -3.43 1.80 -10.72
C ALA A 197 -3.18 2.76 -9.55
N GLU A 198 -2.18 3.63 -9.67
CA GLU A 198 -1.87 4.69 -8.69
C GLU A 198 -2.99 5.73 -8.63
N ALA A 199 -3.50 6.17 -9.78
CA ALA A 199 -4.67 7.05 -9.87
C ALA A 199 -5.89 6.46 -9.14
N GLN A 200 -6.18 5.17 -9.33
CA GLN A 200 -7.28 4.49 -8.62
C GLN A 200 -7.08 4.48 -7.10
N LYS A 201 -5.85 4.27 -6.62
CA LYS A 201 -5.56 4.33 -5.17
C LYS A 201 -5.84 5.72 -4.61
N LYS A 202 -5.46 6.78 -5.34
CA LYS A 202 -5.75 8.18 -4.97
C LYS A 202 -7.24 8.51 -5.01
N LEU A 203 -8.01 7.90 -5.91
CA LEU A 203 -9.45 8.11 -6.02
C LEU A 203 -10.26 7.48 -4.87
N ASN A 204 -9.81 6.35 -4.33
CA ASN A 204 -10.61 5.54 -3.41
C ASN A 204 -11.13 6.30 -2.17
N PRO A 205 -10.36 7.16 -1.47
CA PRO A 205 -10.86 7.95 -0.35
C PRO A 205 -12.02 8.89 -0.74
N PHE A 206 -12.02 9.40 -1.98
CA PHE A 206 -13.05 10.34 -2.44
C PHE A 206 -14.40 9.68 -2.67
N LYS A 207 -14.43 8.39 -2.98
CA LYS A 207 -15.68 7.61 -3.18
C LYS A 207 -16.50 7.49 -1.90
N THR A 208 -15.86 7.60 -0.74
CA THR A 208 -16.52 7.55 0.58
C THR A 208 -16.35 8.86 1.33
N PHE A 209 -15.98 9.95 0.64
CA PHE A 209 -15.65 11.23 1.27
C PHE A 209 -16.81 11.79 2.09
N LYS A 210 -18.01 11.81 1.51
CA LYS A 210 -19.23 12.32 2.16
C LYS A 210 -19.56 11.58 3.46
N GLN A 211 -19.48 10.25 3.45
CA GLN A 211 -19.70 9.43 4.64
C GLN A 211 -18.62 9.70 5.70
N SER A 212 -17.35 9.74 5.27
CA SER A 212 -16.20 9.96 6.16
C SER A 212 -16.21 11.39 6.74
N TYR A 213 -16.68 12.38 5.98
CA TYR A 213 -16.87 13.75 6.43
C TYR A 213 -17.93 13.83 7.53
N ARG A 214 -19.12 13.26 7.31
CA ARG A 214 -20.19 13.22 8.33
C ARG A 214 -19.75 12.52 9.62
N ALA A 215 -19.04 11.40 9.50
CA ALA A 215 -18.49 10.70 10.65
C ALA A 215 -17.48 11.57 11.43
N ARG A 216 -16.64 12.34 10.72
CA ARG A 216 -15.70 13.30 11.34
C ARG A 216 -16.43 14.45 12.05
N VAL A 217 -17.47 15.02 11.44
CA VAL A 217 -18.25 16.10 12.08
C VAL A 217 -18.96 15.59 13.33
N GLU A 218 -19.60 14.43 13.27
CA GLU A 218 -20.25 13.81 14.44
C GLU A 218 -19.22 13.51 15.55
N ALA A 219 -18.05 13.00 15.19
CA ALA A 219 -16.98 12.73 16.15
C ALA A 219 -16.45 14.00 16.80
N LYS A 220 -16.28 15.09 16.03
CA LYS A 220 -15.87 16.41 16.56
C LYS A 220 -16.91 17.01 17.48
N LYS A 221 -18.20 16.93 17.13
CA LYS A 221 -19.29 17.36 18.00
C LYS A 221 -19.28 16.58 19.32
N ALA A 222 -19.17 15.25 19.25
CA ALA A 222 -19.05 14.41 20.44
C ALA A 222 -17.81 14.74 21.28
N LEU A 223 -16.68 15.06 20.64
CA LEU A 223 -15.45 15.50 21.30
C LEU A 223 -15.64 16.84 22.02
N SER A 224 -16.31 17.82 21.39
CA SER A 224 -16.64 19.11 22.01
C SER A 224 -17.49 18.92 23.26
N GLU A 225 -18.57 18.15 23.15
CA GLU A 225 -19.45 17.85 24.30
C GLU A 225 -18.71 17.11 25.43
N LEU A 226 -17.78 16.21 25.10
CA LEU A 226 -16.94 15.54 26.09
C LEU A 226 -15.92 16.48 26.71
N THR A 227 -15.39 17.43 25.93
CA THR A 227 -14.47 18.47 26.40
C THR A 227 -15.14 19.34 27.45
N GLU A 228 -16.31 19.88 27.15
CA GLU A 228 -17.07 20.72 28.10
C GLU A 228 -17.41 19.97 29.39
N LYS A 229 -17.82 18.70 29.29
CA LYS A 229 -18.10 17.85 30.47
C LYS A 229 -16.84 17.58 31.29
N MET A 230 -15.70 17.38 30.63
CA MET A 230 -14.42 17.14 31.29
C MET A 230 -13.91 18.42 31.96
N ASP A 231 -14.00 19.57 31.28
CA ASP A 231 -13.64 20.88 31.83
C ASP A 231 -14.46 21.19 33.09
N ALA A 232 -15.77 20.98 33.05
CA ALA A 232 -16.64 21.17 34.22
C ALA A 232 -16.28 20.23 35.37
N ALA A 233 -16.01 18.95 35.09
CA ALA A 233 -15.63 17.99 36.13
C ALA A 233 -14.23 18.29 36.71
N GLU A 234 -13.27 18.68 35.87
CA GLU A 234 -11.94 19.09 36.30
C GLU A 234 -11.99 20.34 37.19
N LEU A 235 -12.82 21.32 36.87
CA LEU A 235 -13.01 22.50 37.71
C LEU A 235 -13.51 22.12 39.12
N GLU A 236 -14.45 21.18 39.22
CA GLU A 236 -14.92 20.69 40.52
C GLU A 236 -13.84 19.90 41.28
N VAL A 237 -12.98 19.16 40.56
CA VAL A 237 -11.78 18.52 41.15
C VAL A 237 -10.80 19.55 41.71
N GLU A 238 -10.55 20.64 40.97
CA GLU A 238 -9.69 21.73 41.44
C GLU A 238 -10.26 22.39 42.69
N LYS A 239 -11.57 22.70 42.71
CA LYS A 239 -12.23 23.26 43.90
C LYS A 239 -12.13 22.33 45.10
N ALA A 240 -12.41 21.04 44.92
CA ALA A 240 -12.29 20.04 45.98
C ALA A 240 -10.84 19.89 46.48
N SER A 241 -9.87 19.94 45.57
CA SER A 241 -8.45 19.92 45.90
C SER A 241 -8.04 21.15 46.73
N LEU A 242 -8.51 22.34 46.37
CA LEU A 242 -8.26 23.56 47.12
C LEU A 242 -8.91 23.50 48.51
N MET A 243 -10.16 23.06 48.61
CA MET A 243 -10.85 22.85 49.90
C MET A 243 -10.11 21.85 50.80
N SER A 244 -9.50 20.83 50.20
CA SER A 244 -8.76 19.80 50.93
C SER A 244 -7.33 20.20 51.29
N SER A 245 -6.81 21.33 50.77
CA SER A 245 -5.44 21.77 51.09
C SER A 245 -5.26 22.16 52.57
N ALA A 246 -6.33 22.60 53.23
CA ALA A 246 -6.32 22.87 54.68
C ALA A 246 -5.95 21.64 55.52
N ALA A 247 -6.16 20.43 54.98
CA ALA A 247 -5.74 19.17 55.59
C ALA A 247 -4.23 19.07 55.85
N GLU A 248 -3.41 19.84 55.12
CA GLU A 248 -1.96 19.88 55.32
C GLU A 248 -1.56 20.56 56.65
N HIS A 249 -2.45 21.38 57.21
CA HIS A 249 -2.21 22.15 58.43
C HIS A 249 -2.99 21.65 59.64
N GLY A 250 -3.80 20.60 59.49
CA GLY A 250 -4.53 20.01 60.61
C GLY A 250 -5.77 19.22 60.21
N GLN A 251 -6.61 18.99 61.21
CA GLN A 251 -7.90 18.33 61.05
C GLN A 251 -8.92 19.34 60.49
N MET A 252 -9.50 19.01 59.34
CA MET A 252 -10.63 19.74 58.77
C MET A 252 -11.89 19.53 59.61
N SER A 253 -12.77 20.52 59.64
CA SER A 253 -14.09 20.42 60.28
C SER A 253 -15.01 19.47 59.50
N GLU A 254 -16.05 18.96 60.18
CA GLU A 254 -17.03 18.05 59.57
C GLU A 254 -17.76 18.69 58.36
N ASP A 255 -18.05 19.99 58.45
CA ASP A 255 -18.69 20.76 57.38
C ASP A 255 -17.76 20.93 56.16
N GLU A 256 -16.47 21.21 56.38
CA GLU A 256 -15.48 21.31 55.29
C GLU A 256 -15.30 19.98 54.57
N VAL A 257 -15.15 18.87 55.31
CA VAL A 257 -15.03 17.52 54.72
C VAL A 257 -16.30 17.16 53.94
N GLY A 258 -17.48 17.39 54.53
CA GLY A 258 -18.75 17.12 53.87
C GLY A 258 -18.98 17.97 52.61
N SER A 259 -18.49 19.20 52.59
CA SER A 259 -18.60 20.09 51.43
C SER A 259 -17.68 19.65 50.28
N ALA A 260 -16.44 19.27 50.58
CA ALA A 260 -15.52 18.74 49.58
C ALA A 260 -16.00 17.39 49.00
N GLU A 261 -16.53 16.48 49.83
CA GLU A 261 -17.08 15.20 49.37
C GLU A 261 -18.26 15.38 48.39
N LYS A 262 -19.12 16.39 48.60
CA LYS A 262 -20.22 16.73 47.69
C LYS A 262 -19.75 17.14 46.29
N LEU A 263 -18.54 17.70 46.16
CA LEU A 263 -17.93 18.04 44.87
C LEU A 263 -17.25 16.82 44.22
N VAL A 264 -16.54 16.02 45.02
CA VAL A 264 -15.76 14.86 44.55
C VAL A 264 -16.64 13.77 43.95
N SER A 265 -17.78 13.43 44.57
CA SER A 265 -18.59 12.29 44.12
C SER A 265 -19.17 12.49 42.70
N PRO A 266 -19.83 13.62 42.36
CA PRO A 266 -20.28 13.90 41.00
C PRO A 266 -19.12 13.97 39.99
N ALA A 267 -18.02 14.63 40.35
CA ALA A 267 -16.86 14.75 39.47
C ALA A 267 -16.20 13.39 39.15
N THR A 268 -16.12 12.49 40.13
CA THR A 268 -15.60 11.11 39.94
C THR A 268 -16.42 10.35 38.90
N THR A 269 -17.75 10.45 39.02
CA THR A 269 -18.69 9.80 38.12
C THR A 269 -18.60 10.41 36.71
N ALA A 270 -18.56 11.74 36.61
CA ALA A 270 -18.45 12.45 35.34
C ALA A 270 -17.16 12.09 34.58
N ILE A 271 -16.00 12.14 35.24
CA ILE A 271 -14.69 11.79 34.65
C ILE A 271 -14.68 10.32 34.20
N SER A 272 -15.16 9.40 35.05
CA SER A 272 -15.19 7.98 34.73
C SER A 272 -16.07 7.68 33.51
N ASN A 273 -17.24 8.33 33.43
CA ASN A 273 -18.13 8.21 32.28
C ASN A 273 -17.51 8.82 31.00
N ALA A 274 -16.85 9.97 31.10
CA ALA A 274 -16.16 10.60 29.98
C ALA A 274 -15.04 9.71 29.43
N ILE A 275 -14.18 9.15 30.29
CA ILE A 275 -13.12 8.21 29.90
C ILE A 275 -13.71 6.99 29.18
N ARG A 276 -14.77 6.39 29.73
CA ARG A 276 -15.43 5.23 29.09
C ARG A 276 -15.99 5.56 27.72
N ASN A 277 -16.60 6.73 27.55
CA ASN A 277 -17.10 7.20 26.25
C ASN A 277 -15.97 7.43 25.25
N LEU A 278 -14.85 8.02 25.69
CA LEU A 278 -13.66 8.19 24.86
C LEU A 278 -13.10 6.85 24.40
N GLU A 279 -13.02 5.84 25.28
CA GLU A 279 -12.57 4.50 24.92
C GLU A 279 -13.49 3.81 23.90
N LEU A 280 -14.81 4.02 23.99
CA LEU A 280 -15.75 3.50 22.99
C LEU A 280 -15.54 4.17 21.63
N LYS A 281 -15.40 5.50 21.59
CA LYS A 281 -15.20 6.26 20.35
C LYS A 281 -13.83 6.00 19.72
N LEU A 282 -12.78 5.78 20.51
CA LEU A 282 -11.43 5.45 20.04
C LEU A 282 -11.36 4.14 19.24
N ARG A 283 -12.28 3.20 19.47
CA ARG A 283 -12.30 1.92 18.74
C ARG A 283 -12.68 2.08 17.27
N THR A 284 -13.46 3.10 16.94
CA THR A 284 -13.98 3.34 15.59
C THR A 284 -13.37 4.59 14.94
N ALA A 285 -12.62 5.40 15.71
CA ALA A 285 -11.97 6.59 15.20
C ALA A 285 -10.68 6.26 14.43
N ASP A 286 -10.40 7.07 13.42
CA ASP A 286 -9.22 7.00 12.57
C ASP A 286 -8.59 8.39 12.37
N GLY A 287 -7.36 8.40 11.85
CA GLY A 287 -6.64 9.63 11.49
C GLY A 287 -6.54 10.66 12.63
N PRO A 288 -6.69 11.96 12.33
CA PRO A 288 -6.54 13.04 13.31
C PRO A 288 -7.51 12.97 14.49
N VAL A 289 -8.75 12.52 14.27
CA VAL A 289 -9.76 12.41 15.34
C VAL A 289 -9.33 11.40 16.41
N LYS A 290 -8.64 10.32 16.01
CA LYS A 290 -8.10 9.34 16.95
C LYS A 290 -7.01 9.93 17.85
N GLU A 291 -6.18 10.82 17.31
CA GLU A 291 -5.14 11.51 18.08
C GLU A 291 -5.76 12.45 19.12
N GLU A 292 -6.72 13.27 18.73
CA GLU A 292 -7.46 14.17 19.62
C GLU A 292 -8.19 13.41 20.75
N LEU A 293 -8.91 12.32 20.41
CA LEU A 293 -9.57 11.46 21.39
C LEU A 293 -8.58 10.80 22.37
N SER A 294 -7.37 10.46 21.89
CA SER A 294 -6.33 9.85 22.74
C SER A 294 -5.78 10.86 23.74
N GLN A 295 -5.50 12.09 23.30
CA GLN A 295 -5.08 13.19 24.17
C GLN A 295 -6.14 13.48 25.25
N MET A 296 -7.42 13.53 24.86
CA MET A 296 -8.50 13.74 25.83
C MET A 296 -8.62 12.58 26.83
N ARG A 297 -8.36 11.34 26.41
CA ARG A 297 -8.33 10.19 27.33
C ARG A 297 -7.21 10.32 28.36
N GLU A 298 -6.01 10.70 27.93
CA GLU A 298 -4.87 10.92 28.82
C GLU A 298 -5.15 12.05 29.83
N ARG A 299 -5.74 13.15 29.36
CA ARG A 299 -6.23 14.24 30.21
C ARG A 299 -7.23 13.73 31.26
N GLY A 300 -8.24 12.96 30.84
CA GLY A 300 -9.21 12.36 31.75
C GLY A 300 -8.57 11.42 32.78
N LEU A 301 -7.57 10.62 32.40
CA LEU A 301 -6.83 9.76 33.33
C LEU A 301 -6.02 10.58 34.35
N ALA A 302 -5.44 11.71 33.94
CA ALA A 302 -4.76 12.62 34.85
C ALA A 302 -5.74 13.24 35.87
N ALA A 303 -6.89 13.72 35.40
CA ALA A 303 -7.97 14.22 36.26
C ALA A 303 -8.47 13.13 37.24
N LYS A 304 -8.63 11.90 36.76
CA LYS A 304 -8.98 10.74 37.59
C LYS A 304 -7.95 10.47 38.70
N LYS A 305 -6.67 10.54 38.39
CA LYS A 305 -5.61 10.38 39.40
C LYS A 305 -5.66 11.49 40.45
N LYS A 306 -5.93 12.73 40.04
CA LYS A 306 -6.04 13.88 40.96
C LYS A 306 -7.23 13.72 41.92
N ILE A 307 -8.40 13.35 41.41
CA ILE A 307 -9.58 13.16 42.26
C ILE A 307 -9.45 11.96 43.21
N GLU A 308 -8.74 10.91 42.82
CA GLU A 308 -8.38 9.79 43.72
C GLU A 308 -7.50 10.26 44.89
N ALA A 309 -6.54 11.16 44.63
CA ALA A 309 -5.71 11.74 45.69
C ALA A 309 -6.54 12.59 46.68
N VAL A 310 -7.44 13.44 46.18
CA VAL A 310 -8.36 14.23 47.02
C VAL A 310 -9.26 13.31 47.85
N THR A 311 -9.80 12.25 47.25
CA THR A 311 -10.64 11.26 47.95
C THR A 311 -9.87 10.58 49.09
N GLN A 312 -8.60 10.25 48.89
CA GLN A 312 -7.76 9.69 49.96
C GLN A 312 -7.53 10.67 51.10
N VAL A 313 -7.33 11.96 50.81
CA VAL A 313 -7.21 13.01 51.85
C VAL A 313 -8.50 13.12 52.65
N LEU A 314 -9.65 13.25 51.98
CA LEU A 314 -10.96 13.37 52.65
C LEU A 314 -11.28 12.15 53.51
N ARG A 315 -10.94 10.95 53.05
CA ARG A 315 -11.10 9.72 53.84
C ARG A 315 -10.28 9.77 55.14
N ARG A 316 -9.01 10.18 55.07
CA ARG A 316 -8.17 10.33 56.27
C ARG A 316 -8.72 11.37 57.23
N GLN A 317 -9.21 12.49 56.70
CA GLN A 317 -9.83 13.55 57.49
C GLN A 317 -11.11 13.05 58.19
N ARG A 318 -11.93 12.25 57.50
CA ARG A 318 -13.12 11.62 58.07
C ARG A 318 -12.78 10.64 59.21
N GLU A 319 -11.76 9.81 59.00
CA GLU A 319 -11.24 8.89 60.03
C GLU A 319 -10.69 9.66 61.24
N GLY A 320 -9.99 10.78 61.02
CA GLY A 320 -9.50 11.66 62.08
C GLY A 320 -10.59 12.33 62.92
N LEU A 321 -11.66 12.85 62.28
CA LEU A 321 -12.83 13.38 62.99
C LEU A 321 -13.49 12.33 63.88
N ALA A 322 -13.66 11.11 63.36
CA ALA A 322 -14.24 10.01 64.12
C ALA A 322 -13.38 9.67 65.37
N LEU A 323 -12.05 9.66 65.23
CA LEU A 323 -11.14 9.47 66.36
C LEU A 323 -11.21 10.61 67.37
N GLN A 324 -11.27 11.87 66.92
CA GLN A 324 -11.45 13.01 67.81
C GLN A 324 -12.75 12.93 68.61
N GLN A 325 -13.86 12.57 67.98
CA GLN A 325 -15.14 12.37 68.67
C GLN A 325 -15.04 11.27 69.75
N ILE A 326 -14.36 10.16 69.43
CA ILE A 326 -14.12 9.08 70.41
C ILE A 326 -13.24 9.58 71.57
N LEU A 327 -12.18 10.34 71.29
CA LEU A 327 -11.29 10.89 72.32
C LEU A 327 -12.01 11.89 73.22
N THR A 328 -12.83 12.78 72.66
CA THR A 328 -13.67 13.71 73.43
C THR A 328 -14.63 12.96 74.34
N ALA A 329 -15.36 11.97 73.81
CA ALA A 329 -16.28 11.16 74.61
C ALA A 329 -15.56 10.34 75.70
N ALA A 330 -14.35 9.84 75.41
CA ALA A 330 -13.52 9.17 76.42
C ALA A 330 -13.04 10.14 77.50
N GLY A 331 -12.62 11.34 77.11
CA GLY A 331 -12.22 12.41 78.03
C GLY A 331 -13.36 12.84 78.96
N GLU A 332 -14.57 13.05 78.43
CA GLU A 332 -15.77 13.35 79.21
C GLU A 332 -16.10 12.25 80.23
N ARG A 333 -15.94 10.98 79.84
CA ARG A 333 -16.13 9.83 80.74
C ARG A 333 -15.05 9.74 81.81
N VAL A 334 -13.79 10.01 81.47
CA VAL A 334 -12.68 10.05 82.42
C VAL A 334 -12.90 11.18 83.42
N GLN A 335 -13.24 12.39 82.95
CA GLN A 335 -13.57 13.53 83.83
C GLN A 335 -14.73 13.19 84.76
N THR A 336 -15.80 12.57 84.26
CA THR A 336 -16.93 12.15 85.09
C THR A 336 -16.51 11.12 86.15
N ALA A 337 -15.59 10.21 85.81
CA ALA A 337 -15.06 9.23 86.76
C ALA A 337 -14.13 9.87 87.80
N GLU A 338 -13.31 10.84 87.41
CA GLU A 338 -12.45 11.63 88.31
C GLU A 338 -13.31 12.46 89.28
N ASP A 339 -14.33 13.16 88.79
CA ASP A 339 -15.27 13.90 89.62
C ASP A 339 -16.01 12.98 90.62
N ALA A 340 -16.33 11.75 90.22
CA ALA A 340 -16.94 10.76 91.10
C ALA A 340 -15.96 10.24 92.16
N LEU A 341 -14.70 10.00 91.79
CA LEU A 341 -13.65 9.58 92.69
C LEU A 341 -13.31 10.66 93.73
N GLU A 342 -13.26 11.93 93.31
CA GLU A 342 -13.05 13.07 94.21
C GLU A 342 -14.17 13.16 95.25
N LYS A 343 -15.44 13.01 94.85
CA LYS A 343 -16.57 12.94 95.78
C LYS A 343 -16.47 11.77 96.76
N CYS A 344 -16.04 10.59 96.30
CA CYS A 344 -15.77 9.46 97.19
C CYS A 344 -14.67 9.79 98.20
N HIS A 345 -13.57 10.42 97.75
CA HIS A 345 -12.49 10.83 98.64
C HIS A 345 -12.97 11.83 99.69
N GLU A 346 -13.72 12.86 99.29
CA GLU A 346 -14.35 13.82 100.21
C GLU A 346 -15.24 13.13 101.25
N ALA A 347 -16.01 12.12 100.85
CA ALA A 347 -16.87 11.33 101.74
C ALA A 347 -16.06 10.43 102.71
N GLU A 348 -14.90 9.93 102.32
CA GLU A 348 -14.02 9.10 103.16
C GLU A 348 -13.16 9.91 104.15
N MET A 349 -12.95 11.20 103.88
CA MET A 349 -12.07 12.06 104.69
C MET A 349 -12.40 12.11 106.19
N PRO A 350 -13.66 12.13 106.67
CA PRO A 350 -13.97 12.06 108.10
C PRO A 350 -13.50 10.76 108.77
N PHE A 351 -13.68 9.63 108.08
CA PHE A 351 -13.27 8.32 108.57
C PHE A 351 -11.75 8.21 108.65
N LEU A 352 -11.02 8.72 107.64
CA LEU A 352 -9.55 8.74 107.64
C LEU A 352 -8.94 9.61 108.75
N LYS A 353 -9.68 10.62 109.23
CA LYS A 353 -9.28 11.45 110.38
C LYS A 353 -9.59 10.82 111.74
N GLY A 354 -10.09 9.58 111.79
CA GLY A 354 -10.42 8.86 113.02
C GLY A 354 -11.74 9.28 113.66
N ILE A 355 -12.62 9.96 112.93
CA ILE A 355 -13.97 10.30 113.40
C ILE A 355 -14.87 9.10 113.08
N GLU A 356 -14.92 8.12 113.99
CA GLU A 356 -15.70 6.89 113.79
C GLU A 356 -17.22 7.09 113.91
N VAL A 357 -17.66 8.19 114.54
CA VAL A 357 -19.07 8.55 114.69
C VAL A 357 -19.26 10.00 114.25
N LEU A 358 -19.75 10.18 113.03
CA LEU A 358 -20.20 11.48 112.54
C LEU A 358 -21.49 11.90 113.28
N PRO A 359 -21.67 13.18 113.63
CA PRO A 359 -22.95 13.70 114.11
C PRO A 359 -24.10 13.34 113.15
N ALA A 360 -25.31 13.12 113.68
CA ALA A 360 -26.44 12.61 112.88
C ALA A 360 -26.80 13.49 111.67
N GLU A 361 -26.62 14.81 111.78
CA GLU A 361 -26.86 15.76 110.69
C GLU A 361 -25.79 15.68 109.58
N GLU A 362 -24.53 15.44 109.94
CA GLU A 362 -23.43 15.29 108.96
C GLU A 362 -23.48 13.91 108.30
N SER A 363 -23.89 12.89 109.04
CA SER A 363 -24.11 11.54 108.51
C SER A 363 -25.21 11.52 107.43
N ALA A 364 -26.33 12.22 107.65
CA ALA A 364 -27.41 12.28 106.68
C ALA A 364 -26.99 12.94 105.36
N LYS A 365 -26.08 13.92 105.43
CA LYS A 365 -25.59 14.68 104.27
C LYS A 365 -24.48 13.96 103.50
N ALA A 366 -23.73 13.07 104.16
CA ALA A 366 -22.70 12.24 103.52
C ALA A 366 -23.26 11.01 102.80
N ILE A 367 -24.47 10.56 103.16
CA ILE A 367 -25.13 9.36 102.60
C ILE A 367 -26.13 9.71 101.48
N SER A 368 -26.52 10.99 101.36
CA SER A 368 -27.36 11.53 100.29
C SER A 368 -26.54 12.08 99.15
#